data_AF-F7S8T7-F1
#
_entry.id   AF-F7S8T7-F1
#
_cell.length_a   1.000
_cell.length_b   1.000
_cell.length_c   1.000
_cell.angle_alpha   90.00
_cell.angle_beta   90.00
_cell.angle_gamma   90.00
#
_symmetry.space_group_name_H-M   'P 1'
#
loop_
_entity.id
_entity.type
_entity.pdbx_description
1 polymer ?
#
loop_
_entity_poly.entity_id
_entity_poly.type
_entity_poly.pdbx_seq_one_letter_code
_entity_poly.pdbx_strand_id
1 'polypeptide(L)' 'MTILQGTWRFPTEVLAGPGRIGELAARARDLGARRALLVSDAQVAKLPFFAPLEAG' A
#
# COMPACT_ATOMS: atom_id res chain seq x y z
N MET A 1 -21.42 10.89 -2.39
CA MET A 1 -20.09 11.10 -3.00
C MET A 1 -19.55 9.73 -3.39
N THR A 2 -19.49 9.42 -4.68
CA THR A 2 -19.04 8.09 -5.14
C THR A 2 -17.52 8.07 -5.15
N ILE A 3 -16.92 7.27 -4.27
CA ILE A 3 -15.47 7.07 -4.23
C ILE A 3 -15.14 5.92 -5.19
N LEU A 4 -14.36 6.21 -6.24
CA LEU A 4 -13.92 5.18 -7.17
C LEU A 4 -12.78 4.36 -6.54
N GLN A 5 -13.01 3.07 -6.36
CA GLN A 5 -11.98 2.07 -6.09
C GLN A 5 -11.94 1.09 -7.27
N GLY A 6 -10.73 0.69 -7.66
CA GLY A 6 -10.49 -0.19 -8.80
C GLY A 6 -9.46 -1.25 -8.48
N THR A 7 -9.69 -2.46 -8.99
CA THR A 7 -8.70 -3.55 -9.01
C THR A 7 -8.51 -3.98 -10.45
N TRP A 8 -7.35 -3.68 -11.02
CA TRP A 8 -6.92 -4.21 -12.32
C TRP A 8 -6.05 -5.44 -12.08
N ARG A 9 -6.40 -6.60 -12.65
CA ARG A 9 -5.75 -7.89 -12.31
C ARG A 9 -4.75 -8.41 -13.35
N PHE A 10 -4.58 -7.75 -14.48
CA PHE A 10 -3.77 -8.26 -15.60
C PHE A 10 -2.80 -7.21 -16.13
N PRO A 11 -1.54 -7.58 -16.46
CA PRO A 11 -0.86 -8.84 -16.10
C PRO A 11 -0.36 -8.85 -14.64
N THR A 12 -0.27 -7.68 -14.02
CA THR A 12 0.09 -7.49 -12.59
C THR A 12 -1.09 -6.82 -11.90
N GLU A 13 -1.41 -7.25 -10.69
CA GLU A 13 -2.51 -6.65 -9.94
C GLU A 13 -2.17 -5.22 -9.49
N VAL A 14 -3.06 -4.27 -9.79
CA VAL A 14 -2.98 -2.87 -9.35
C VAL A 14 -4.22 -2.52 -8.56
N LEU A 15 -3.99 -2.02 -7.35
CA LEU A 15 -5.01 -1.68 -6.37
C LEU A 15 -5.09 -0.16 -6.23
N ALA A 16 -6.18 0.46 -6.68
CA ALA A 16 -6.31 1.91 -6.76
C ALA A 16 -7.54 2.43 -6.01
N GLY A 17 -7.39 3.55 -5.33
CA GLY A 17 -8.46 4.27 -4.64
C GLY A 17 -8.13 4.57 -3.16
N PRO A 18 -8.91 5.44 -2.51
CA PRO A 18 -8.70 5.81 -1.11
C PRO A 18 -8.74 4.59 -0.19
N GLY A 19 -7.90 4.59 0.86
CA GLY A 19 -7.82 3.53 1.87
C GLY A 19 -7.07 2.26 1.48
N ARG A 20 -6.84 2.02 0.18
CA ARG A 20 -6.17 0.82 -0.36
C ARG A 20 -4.75 0.63 0.16
N ILE A 21 -4.07 1.70 0.56
CA ILE A 21 -2.70 1.64 1.11
C ILE A 21 -2.62 0.79 2.39
N GLY A 22 -3.71 0.71 3.18
CA GLY A 22 -3.77 -0.14 4.37
C GLY A 22 -3.71 -1.65 4.08
N GLU A 23 -3.87 -2.05 2.82
CA GLU A 23 -3.79 -3.45 2.41
C GLU A 23 -2.36 -3.87 2.04
N LEU A 24 -1.44 -2.91 1.88
CA LEU A 24 -0.09 -3.16 1.36
C LEU A 24 0.66 -4.25 2.14
N ALA A 25 0.65 -4.21 3.48
CA ALA A 25 1.33 -5.20 4.31
C ALA A 25 0.75 -6.61 4.12
N ALA A 26 -0.58 -6.74 4.05
CA ALA A 26 -1.23 -8.03 3.79
C ALA A 26 -0.87 -8.56 2.40
N ARG A 27 -0.95 -7.73 1.36
CA ARG A 27 -0.60 -8.14 -0.01
C ARG A 27 0.88 -8.51 -0.15
N ALA A 28 1.78 -7.80 0.52
CA ALA A 28 3.20 -8.13 0.54
C ALA A 28 3.44 -9.53 1.14
N ARG A 29 2.74 -9.86 2.24
CA ARG A 29 2.80 -11.20 2.85
C ARG A 29 2.22 -12.28 1.96
N ASP A 30 1.09 -12.03 1.29
CA ASP A 30 0.49 -12.95 0.31
C ASP A 30 1.47 -13.28 -0.82
N LEU A 31 2.32 -12.32 -1.21
CA LEU A 31 3.37 -12.49 -2.22
C LEU A 31 4.66 -13.12 -1.66
N GLY A 32 4.70 -13.46 -0.37
CA GLY A 32 5.85 -14.10 0.28
C GLY A 32 6.92 -13.14 0.82
N ALA A 33 6.68 -11.82 0.81
CA ALA A 33 7.58 -10.86 1.43
C ALA A 33 7.47 -10.92 2.96
N ARG A 34 8.55 -11.33 3.63
CA ARG A 34 8.60 -11.51 5.09
C ARG A 34 9.40 -10.43 5.83
N ARG A 35 10.25 -9.69 5.09
CA ARG A 35 11.14 -8.65 5.61
C ARG A 35 11.19 -7.51 4.60
N ALA A 36 10.09 -6.78 4.45
CA ALA A 36 10.02 -5.65 3.53
C ALA A 36 10.87 -4.48 4.04
N LEU A 37 11.57 -3.81 3.13
CA LEU A 37 12.23 -2.53 3.39
C LEU A 37 11.37 -1.43 2.76
N LEU A 38 10.87 -0.52 3.60
CA LEU A 38 10.16 0.66 3.12
C LEU A 38 11.19 1.72 2.73
N VAL A 39 11.14 2.18 1.48
CA VAL A 39 12.05 3.20 0.94
C VAL A 39 11.22 4.42 0.55
N SER A 40 11.57 5.58 1.10
CA SER A 40 10.90 6.85 0.84
C SER A 40 11.85 8.01 1.08
N ASP A 41 11.46 9.21 0.62
CA ASP A 41 12.15 10.43 1.00
C ASP A 41 11.66 10.97 2.36
N ALA A 42 12.44 11.87 2.95
CA ALA A 42 12.17 12.41 4.29
C ALA A 42 10.89 13.25 4.38
N GLN A 43 10.34 13.75 3.27
CA GLN A 43 9.09 14.51 3.28
C GLN A 43 7.89 13.59 3.20
N VAL A 44 7.93 12.57 2.34
CA VAL A 44 6.86 11.57 2.25
C VAL A 44 6.75 10.77 3.56
N ALA A 45 7.86 10.44 4.20
CA ALA A 45 7.87 9.73 5.48
C ALA A 45 7.14 10.50 6.62
N LYS A 46 6.98 11.83 6.49
CA LYS A 46 6.26 12.66 7.48
C LYS A 46 4.76 12.75 7.21
N LEU A 47 4.27 12.21 6.09
CA LEU A 47 2.86 12.29 5.74
C LEU A 47 2.03 11.31 6.60
N PRO A 48 0.78 11.68 6.99
CA PRO A 48 -0.03 10.85 7.88
C PRO A 48 -0.31 9.42 7.39
N PHE A 49 -0.28 9.19 6.07
CA PHE A 49 -0.50 7.85 5.50
C PHE A 49 0.69 6.91 5.69
N PHE A 50 1.88 7.44 6.02
CA PHE A 50 3.11 6.67 6.08
C PHE A 50 3.25 5.91 7.40
N ALA A 51 2.90 6.52 8.54
CA ALA A 51 3.01 5.88 9.86
C ALA A 51 2.26 4.51 9.95
N PRO A 52 1.06 4.33 9.37
CA PRO A 52 0.42 3.02 9.30
C PRO A 52 1.21 1.94 8.53
N LEU A 53 2.10 2.32 7.61
CA LEU A 53 2.93 1.39 6.83
C LEU A 53 4.07 0.78 7.67
N GLU A 54 4.52 1.47 8.71
CA GLU A 54 5.60 1.01 9.59
C GLU A 54 5.12 -0.01 10.63
N ALA A 55 3.81 -0.06 10.90
CA ALA A 55 3.20 -0.90 11.93
C ALA A 55 2.78 -2.31 11.43
N GLY A 56 2.82 -2.57 10.12
CA GLY A 56 2.30 -3.78 9.47
C GLY A 56 3.36 -4.82 9.14
#